data_AF-A0A4Z0MPD3-F1
#
_entry.id   AF-A0A4Z0MPD3-F1
#
_cell.length_a   1.000
_cell.length_b   1.000
_cell.length_c   1.000
_cell.angle_alpha   90.00
_cell.angle_beta   90.00
_cell.angle_gamma   90.00
#
_symmetry.space_group_name_H-M   'P 1'
#
loop_
_entity.id
_entity.type
_entity.pdbx_description
1 polymer ?
#
loop_
_entity_poly.entity_id
_entity_poly.type
_entity_poly.pdbx_seq_one_letter_code
_entity_poly.pdbx_strand_id
1 'polypeptide(L)'
;MLNFIAVALLQFSSLTSSVATTQPHSELASPKQNAVTIDHGTSGWGDGYLAAAEHGTSGWGDGYLAAVEHGTSGWGDEYLAAADHGTSGWGDGYLTVAFHGKSGWGESDVAAADHGTSGWGDGYLATADHGTSGWGDGYLAAAEHGTSGWGDGYLAAVEHGTSGWGDGYLAAADHGTSGWGDGYLAVADHGTSGWGDGYITA
;
A
#
# COMPACT_ATOMS: atom_id res chain seq x y z
N MET A 1 1.55 -65.28 29.18
CA MET A 1 0.99 -65.11 27.83
C MET A 1 0.91 -63.61 27.56
N LEU A 2 1.49 -63.19 26.43
CA LEU A 2 1.64 -61.83 25.88
C LEU A 2 2.48 -60.79 26.67
N ASN A 3 3.77 -60.81 26.34
CA ASN A 3 4.72 -59.70 26.46
C ASN A 3 4.47 -58.69 25.33
N PHE A 4 4.42 -57.39 25.62
CA PHE A 4 4.49 -56.33 24.60
C PHE A 4 5.65 -55.37 24.88
N ILE A 5 6.67 -55.52 24.02
CA ILE A 5 7.52 -54.53 23.35
C ILE A 5 8.55 -53.76 24.19
N ALA A 6 9.81 -54.14 23.94
CA ALA A 6 11.03 -53.50 24.37
C ALA A 6 11.50 -52.42 23.35
N VAL A 7 11.98 -51.31 23.90
CA VAL A 7 13.20 -50.53 23.57
C VAL A 7 13.78 -50.65 22.14
N ALA A 8 13.90 -49.51 21.45
CA ALA A 8 15.03 -49.22 20.57
C ALA A 8 15.24 -47.71 20.37
N LEU A 9 16.25 -47.16 21.06
CA LEU A 9 17.01 -45.98 20.64
C LEU A 9 17.88 -46.39 19.43
N LEU A 10 17.75 -45.72 18.28
CA LEU A 10 18.79 -45.71 17.25
C LEU A 10 18.62 -44.55 16.26
N GLN A 11 19.70 -43.80 16.12
CA GLN A 11 19.92 -42.70 15.20
C GLN A 11 19.92 -43.20 13.75
N PHE A 12 19.39 -42.41 12.81
CA PHE A 12 19.85 -42.43 11.42
C PHE A 12 19.87 -41.03 10.84
N SER A 13 21.09 -40.59 10.57
CA SER A 13 21.44 -39.51 9.67
C SER A 13 20.97 -39.85 8.26
N SER A 14 20.30 -38.92 7.59
CA SER A 14 20.25 -38.89 6.13
C SER A 14 20.43 -37.45 5.67
N LEU A 15 21.70 -37.05 5.56
CA LEU A 15 22.11 -36.11 4.54
C LEU A 15 21.92 -36.81 3.19
N THR A 16 21.04 -36.28 2.34
CA THR A 16 21.12 -36.53 0.91
C THR A 16 21.19 -35.18 0.21
N SER A 17 22.38 -34.87 -0.28
CA SER A 17 22.65 -33.77 -1.19
C SER A 17 21.74 -33.85 -2.42
N SER A 18 21.13 -32.74 -2.82
CA SER A 18 20.89 -32.45 -4.24
C SER A 18 21.77 -31.26 -4.63
N VAL A 19 22.62 -31.49 -5.63
CA VAL A 19 23.50 -30.49 -6.25
C VAL A 19 22.77 -29.84 -7.43
N ALA A 20 23.08 -28.55 -7.61
CA ALA A 20 22.81 -27.66 -8.74
C ALA A 20 21.36 -27.11 -8.82
N THR A 21 21.15 -25.80 -8.76
CA THR A 21 21.78 -24.80 -9.65
C THR A 21 22.37 -23.60 -8.89
N THR A 22 23.53 -23.15 -9.34
CA THR A 22 24.18 -21.91 -8.91
C THR A 22 23.45 -20.70 -9.50
N GLN A 23 22.90 -19.83 -8.66
CA GLN A 23 22.68 -18.41 -8.98
C GLN A 23 23.50 -17.57 -7.98
N PRO A 24 24.32 -16.61 -8.44
CA PRO A 24 25.34 -16.00 -7.61
C PRO A 24 24.75 -14.98 -6.62
N HIS A 25 24.87 -15.29 -5.33
CA HIS A 25 24.96 -14.28 -4.28
C HIS A 25 26.17 -13.37 -4.57
N SER A 26 25.94 -12.06 -4.63
CA SER A 26 27.02 -11.08 -4.74
C SER A 26 27.06 -10.21 -3.49
N GLU A 27 27.84 -10.65 -2.51
CA GLU A 27 28.45 -9.79 -1.49
C GLU A 27 29.60 -9.03 -2.18
N LEU A 28 29.58 -7.69 -2.20
CA LEU A 28 30.78 -6.88 -2.52
C LEU A 28 30.59 -5.40 -2.15
N ALA A 29 31.55 -4.86 -1.38
CA ALA A 29 31.65 -3.46 -0.99
C ALA A 29 32.53 -2.62 -1.95
N SER A 30 32.10 -1.36 -2.18
CA SER A 30 32.85 -0.14 -2.61
C SER A 30 33.21 0.05 -4.12
N PRO A 31 33.32 1.31 -4.63
CA PRO A 31 32.21 2.10 -5.15
C PRO A 31 32.44 2.54 -6.62
N LYS A 32 31.55 2.07 -7.50
CA LYS A 32 31.13 2.73 -8.74
C LYS A 32 29.78 2.10 -9.06
N GLN A 33 28.74 2.62 -8.41
CA GLN A 33 27.37 2.15 -8.60
C GLN A 33 26.91 2.53 -10.02
N ASN A 34 27.22 1.69 -11.00
CA ASN A 34 26.21 1.44 -12.02
C ASN A 34 25.01 0.91 -11.24
N ALA A 35 23.89 1.63 -11.26
CA ALA A 35 22.65 1.13 -10.69
C ALA A 35 22.38 -0.24 -11.35
N VAL A 36 22.61 -1.31 -10.60
CA VAL A 36 22.24 -2.65 -11.03
C VAL A 36 20.75 -2.72 -10.80
N THR A 37 19.98 -2.41 -11.84
CA THR A 37 18.57 -2.79 -11.88
C THR A 37 18.55 -4.30 -11.98
N ILE A 38 18.01 -4.98 -10.97
CA ILE A 38 17.72 -6.40 -11.07
C ILE A 38 16.31 -6.57 -11.63
N ASP A 39 16.11 -7.59 -12.45
CA ASP A 39 14.79 -7.87 -13.05
C ASP A 39 13.75 -8.09 -11.92
N HIS A 40 14.04 -9.01 -10.99
CA HIS A 40 13.17 -9.29 -9.83
C HIS A 40 13.97 -9.30 -8.53
N GLY A 41 13.43 -8.69 -7.47
CA GLY A 41 14.04 -8.64 -6.14
C GLY A 41 13.03 -8.88 -5.02
N THR A 42 13.41 -9.67 -4.03
CA THR A 42 12.63 -9.86 -2.80
C THR A 42 13.52 -9.74 -1.57
N SER A 43 13.15 -8.88 -0.61
CA SER A 43 13.75 -8.98 0.74
C SER A 43 13.16 -10.18 1.46
N GLY A 44 13.99 -10.92 2.20
CA GLY A 44 13.56 -12.16 2.88
C GLY A 44 12.83 -11.89 4.20
N TRP A 45 13.23 -12.61 5.25
CA TRP A 45 12.78 -12.34 6.61
C TRP A 45 13.69 -11.32 7.29
N GLY A 46 13.09 -10.44 8.09
CA GLY A 46 13.77 -9.35 8.79
C GLY A 46 14.04 -8.13 7.90
N ASP A 47 14.75 -7.18 8.47
CA ASP A 47 14.97 -5.88 7.84
C ASP A 47 15.67 -6.01 6.48
N GLY A 48 15.12 -5.36 5.46
CA GLY A 48 15.57 -5.52 4.08
C GLY A 48 15.63 -4.21 3.29
N TYR A 49 16.62 -4.10 2.41
CA TYR A 49 16.76 -2.98 1.49
C TYR A 49 16.92 -3.46 0.04
N LEU A 50 16.09 -2.94 -0.86
CA LEU A 50 16.21 -3.13 -2.30
C LEU A 50 16.41 -1.79 -3.01
N ALA A 51 17.55 -1.64 -3.67
CA ALA A 51 17.96 -0.38 -4.30
C ALA A 51 17.16 -0.06 -5.57
N ALA A 52 17.13 -0.99 -6.52
CA ALA A 52 16.40 -0.82 -7.77
C ALA A 52 16.02 -2.17 -8.38
N ALA A 53 14.78 -2.30 -8.83
CA ALA A 53 14.33 -3.48 -9.57
C ALA A 53 13.21 -3.15 -10.57
N GLU A 54 13.03 -3.95 -11.61
CA GLU A 54 11.80 -3.84 -12.43
C GLU A 54 10.61 -4.33 -11.58
N HIS A 55 10.76 -5.47 -10.91
CA HIS A 55 9.79 -6.00 -9.96
C HIS A 55 10.42 -6.18 -8.56
N GLY A 56 9.94 -5.44 -7.57
CA GLY A 56 10.44 -5.52 -6.20
C GLY A 56 9.35 -5.85 -5.20
N THR A 57 9.62 -6.79 -4.29
CA THR A 57 8.73 -7.11 -3.17
C THR A 57 9.49 -7.09 -1.85
N SER A 58 8.98 -6.40 -0.81
CA SER A 58 9.53 -6.62 0.53
C SER A 58 8.95 -7.90 1.14
N GLY A 59 9.73 -8.60 1.97
CA GLY A 59 9.30 -9.82 2.64
C GLY A 59 8.63 -9.55 3.98
N TRP A 60 9.04 -10.27 5.02
CA TRP A 60 8.49 -10.12 6.37
C TRP A 60 9.42 -9.26 7.24
N GLY A 61 8.89 -8.24 7.91
CA GLY A 61 9.64 -7.28 8.73
C GLY A 61 9.91 -5.98 7.99
N ASP A 62 10.75 -5.12 8.58
CA ASP A 62 10.89 -3.75 8.11
C ASP A 62 11.56 -3.68 6.73
N GLY A 63 10.90 -3.02 5.77
CA GLY A 63 11.31 -3.07 4.36
C GLY A 63 11.56 -1.68 3.78
N TYR A 64 12.63 -1.53 2.99
CA TYR A 64 12.84 -0.34 2.17
C TYR A 64 13.06 -0.70 0.69
N LEU A 65 12.26 -0.11 -0.19
CA LEU A 65 12.38 -0.18 -1.64
C LEU A 65 12.64 1.22 -2.19
N ALA A 66 13.78 1.44 -2.85
CA ALA A 66 14.14 2.79 -3.30
C ALA A 66 13.44 3.19 -4.61
N ALA A 67 13.56 2.39 -5.66
CA ALA A 67 12.95 2.68 -6.95
C ALA A 67 12.60 1.38 -7.67
N VAL A 68 11.34 1.17 -7.99
CA VAL A 68 10.90 -0.04 -8.68
C VAL A 68 9.83 0.28 -9.70
N GLU A 69 9.82 -0.36 -10.87
CA GLU A 69 8.71 -0.15 -11.81
C GLU A 69 7.41 -0.70 -11.20
N HIS A 70 7.48 -1.92 -10.65
CA HIS A 70 6.40 -2.55 -9.91
C HIS A 70 6.86 -2.93 -8.50
N GLY A 71 6.39 -2.18 -7.51
CA GLY A 71 6.72 -2.36 -6.10
C GLY A 71 5.56 -2.90 -5.31
N THR A 72 5.81 -3.89 -4.45
CA THR A 72 4.84 -4.35 -3.46
C THR A 72 5.51 -4.48 -2.11
N SER A 73 5.00 -3.82 -1.07
CA SER A 73 5.48 -4.11 0.27
C SER A 73 4.83 -5.38 0.83
N GLY A 74 5.46 -6.00 1.82
CA GLY A 74 5.22 -7.35 2.28
C GLY A 74 4.37 -7.38 3.54
N TRP A 75 4.96 -7.83 4.64
CA TRP A 75 4.34 -7.82 5.96
C TRP A 75 5.22 -7.06 6.95
N GLY A 76 4.74 -5.97 7.55
CA GLY A 76 5.48 -5.19 8.54
C GLY A 76 5.50 -3.69 8.22
N ASP A 77 6.52 -2.99 8.75
CA ASP A 77 6.67 -1.54 8.58
C ASP A 77 7.53 -1.24 7.36
N GLU A 78 6.95 -0.67 6.32
CA GLU A 78 7.62 -0.60 5.02
C GLU A 78 7.60 0.77 4.37
N TYR A 79 8.64 1.03 3.59
CA TYR A 79 8.81 2.26 2.85
C TYR A 79 9.15 1.97 1.38
N LEU A 80 8.34 2.50 0.48
CA LEU A 80 8.56 2.49 -0.96
C LEU A 80 8.74 3.95 -1.43
N ALA A 81 9.96 4.30 -1.85
CA ALA A 81 10.28 5.69 -2.19
C ALA A 81 9.68 6.11 -3.54
N ALA A 82 9.80 5.26 -4.56
CA ALA A 82 9.27 5.55 -5.89
C ALA A 82 8.85 4.28 -6.63
N ALA A 83 7.68 4.31 -7.26
CA ALA A 83 7.30 3.29 -8.23
C ALA A 83 6.38 3.76 -9.35
N ASP A 84 6.44 3.14 -10.54
CA ASP A 84 5.39 3.39 -11.53
C ASP A 84 4.07 2.75 -11.05
N HIS A 85 4.16 1.57 -10.45
CA HIS A 85 3.06 0.90 -9.77
C HIS A 85 3.50 0.46 -8.37
N GLY A 86 3.12 1.21 -7.35
CA GLY A 86 3.41 0.91 -5.95
C GLY A 86 2.18 0.35 -5.24
N THR A 87 2.35 -0.69 -4.44
CA THR A 87 1.31 -1.21 -3.53
C THR A 87 1.91 -1.44 -2.15
N SER A 88 1.35 -0.85 -1.09
CA SER A 88 1.71 -1.29 0.26
C SER A 88 1.07 -2.65 0.57
N GLY A 89 1.71 -3.41 1.44
CA GLY A 89 1.37 -4.77 1.82
C GLY A 89 0.47 -4.83 3.05
N TRP A 90 0.81 -5.69 3.99
CA TRP A 90 0.11 -5.85 5.26
C TRP A 90 0.91 -5.21 6.39
N GLY A 91 0.30 -4.29 7.14
CA GLY A 91 0.97 -3.53 8.20
C GLY A 91 1.10 -2.06 7.82
N ASP A 92 2.10 -1.40 8.39
CA ASP A 92 2.27 0.04 8.27
C ASP A 92 3.11 0.35 7.02
N GLY A 93 2.52 1.03 6.04
CA GLY A 93 3.15 1.23 4.74
C GLY A 93 3.26 2.69 4.33
N TYR A 94 4.42 3.12 3.86
CA TYR A 94 4.63 4.46 3.33
C TYR A 94 5.09 4.44 1.87
N LEU A 95 4.31 5.03 0.98
CA LEU A 95 4.62 5.22 -0.43
C LEU A 95 4.86 6.70 -0.72
N THR A 96 6.07 7.07 -1.14
CA THR A 96 6.36 8.50 -1.33
C THR A 96 5.89 9.02 -2.68
N VAL A 97 6.20 8.32 -3.78
CA VAL A 97 5.75 8.71 -5.12
C VAL A 97 5.34 7.47 -5.90
N ALA A 98 4.18 7.53 -6.56
CA ALA A 98 3.89 6.59 -7.62
C ALA A 98 3.07 7.14 -8.79
N PHE A 99 3.17 6.53 -9.97
CA PHE A 99 2.18 6.85 -11.02
C PHE A 99 0.83 6.19 -10.67
N HIS A 100 0.84 4.93 -10.25
CA HIS A 100 -0.28 4.27 -9.59
C HIS A 100 0.12 3.82 -8.18
N GLY A 101 -0.39 4.51 -7.17
CA GLY A 101 -0.19 4.17 -5.77
C GLY A 101 -1.42 3.48 -5.19
N LYS A 102 -1.24 2.31 -4.59
CA LYS A 102 -2.26 1.67 -3.77
C LYS A 102 -1.72 1.43 -2.37
N SER A 103 -2.56 1.60 -1.36
CA SER A 103 -2.26 0.96 -0.09
C SER A 103 -2.93 -0.39 0.05
N GLY A 104 -2.33 -1.24 0.87
CA GLY A 104 -2.75 -2.60 1.16
C GLY A 104 -3.64 -2.67 2.40
N TRP A 105 -3.29 -3.53 3.34
CA TRP A 105 -4.04 -3.75 4.58
C TRP A 105 -3.31 -3.16 5.77
N GLY A 106 -3.96 -2.33 6.57
CA GLY A 106 -3.36 -1.69 7.75
C GLY A 106 -3.29 -0.19 7.60
N GLU A 107 -2.39 0.44 8.36
CA GLU A 107 -2.16 1.89 8.32
C GLU A 107 -1.25 2.22 7.14
N SER A 108 -1.61 3.23 6.36
CA SER A 108 -0.87 3.49 5.13
C SER A 108 -0.92 4.91 4.63
N ASP A 109 0.21 5.39 4.16
CA ASP A 109 0.36 6.74 3.67
C ASP A 109 0.92 6.72 2.25
N VAL A 110 0.28 7.48 1.34
CA VAL A 110 0.76 7.76 0.01
C VAL A 110 0.96 9.27 -0.11
N ALA A 111 2.19 9.73 -0.28
CA ALA A 111 2.46 11.16 -0.33
C ALA A 111 2.02 11.78 -1.67
N ALA A 112 2.33 11.14 -2.80
CA ALA A 112 1.91 11.60 -4.11
C ALA A 112 1.64 10.44 -5.08
N ALA A 113 0.53 10.51 -5.81
CA ALA A 113 0.33 9.64 -6.96
C ALA A 113 -0.59 10.21 -8.04
N ASP A 114 -0.33 9.99 -9.33
CA ASP A 114 -1.28 10.39 -10.38
C ASP A 114 -2.61 9.65 -10.21
N HIS A 115 -2.55 8.35 -9.92
CA HIS A 115 -3.69 7.54 -9.51
C HIS A 115 -3.44 6.89 -8.13
N GLY A 116 -4.04 7.45 -7.08
CA GLY A 116 -3.93 6.97 -5.71
C GLY A 116 -5.19 6.27 -5.22
N THR A 117 -5.04 5.14 -4.52
CA THR A 117 -6.15 4.49 -3.82
C THR A 117 -5.72 4.00 -2.46
N SER A 118 -6.36 4.42 -1.37
CA SER A 118 -6.13 3.75 -0.10
C SER A 118 -6.78 2.36 -0.09
N GLY A 119 -6.22 1.43 0.67
CA GLY A 119 -6.61 0.03 0.73
C GLY A 119 -7.62 -0.25 1.84
N TRP A 120 -7.35 -1.28 2.64
CA TRP A 120 -8.18 -1.67 3.77
C TRP A 120 -7.54 -1.20 5.09
N GLY A 121 -8.31 -0.54 5.94
CA GLY A 121 -7.82 0.07 7.17
C GLY A 121 -7.64 1.58 7.01
N ASP A 122 -6.70 2.13 7.77
CA ASP A 122 -6.52 3.57 7.84
C ASP A 122 -5.56 4.03 6.74
N GLY A 123 -5.97 5.04 5.98
CA GLY A 123 -5.23 5.46 4.79
C GLY A 123 -5.16 6.97 4.64
N TYR A 124 -3.97 7.49 4.34
CA TYR A 124 -3.76 8.87 3.96
C TYR A 124 -3.20 8.97 2.53
N LEU A 125 -3.82 9.81 1.70
CA LEU A 125 -3.32 10.19 0.39
C LEU A 125 -3.14 11.71 0.37
N ALA A 126 -1.89 12.19 0.32
CA ALA A 126 -1.64 13.63 0.41
C ALA A 126 -2.05 14.34 -0.88
N THR A 127 -1.57 13.86 -2.02
CA THR A 127 -1.84 14.47 -3.32
C THR A 127 -2.07 13.41 -4.39
N ALA A 128 -3.08 13.62 -5.23
CA ALA A 128 -3.26 12.84 -6.44
C ALA A 128 -3.98 13.58 -7.56
N ASP A 129 -3.80 13.21 -8.82
CA ASP A 129 -4.71 13.69 -9.87
C ASP A 129 -6.07 13.00 -9.69
N HIS A 130 -6.04 11.69 -9.47
CA HIS A 130 -7.20 10.86 -9.16
C HIS A 130 -6.98 10.09 -7.85
N GLY A 131 -7.65 10.52 -6.79
CA GLY A 131 -7.58 9.90 -5.47
C GLY A 131 -8.87 9.19 -5.08
N THR A 132 -8.76 8.02 -4.47
CA THR A 132 -9.90 7.32 -3.88
C THR A 132 -9.52 6.80 -2.50
N SER A 133 -10.31 7.09 -1.45
CA SER A 133 -10.13 6.32 -0.22
C SER A 133 -10.73 4.92 -0.38
N GLY A 134 -10.16 3.93 0.30
CA GLY A 134 -10.54 2.53 0.21
C GLY A 134 -11.62 2.12 1.20
N TRP A 135 -11.39 1.02 1.89
CA TRP A 135 -12.28 0.47 2.92
C TRP A 135 -11.72 0.80 4.31
N GLY A 136 -12.51 1.46 5.16
CA GLY A 136 -12.06 1.93 6.47
C GLY A 136 -11.91 3.45 6.49
N ASP A 137 -11.03 3.94 7.36
CA ASP A 137 -10.87 5.37 7.59
C ASP A 137 -9.88 5.95 6.58
N GLY A 138 -10.33 6.91 5.79
CA GLY A 138 -9.56 7.44 4.67
C GLY A 138 -9.48 8.95 4.66
N TYR A 139 -8.29 9.49 4.41
CA TYR A 139 -8.07 10.91 4.21
C TYR A 139 -7.40 11.18 2.86
N LEU A 140 -8.01 12.04 2.05
CA LEU A 140 -7.43 12.59 0.82
C LEU A 140 -7.26 14.10 0.99
N ALA A 141 -6.02 14.59 1.02
CA ALA A 141 -5.75 16.00 1.25
C ALA A 141 -6.07 16.85 0.01
N ALA A 142 -5.54 16.46 -1.15
CA ALA A 142 -5.77 17.19 -2.38
C ALA A 142 -5.88 16.26 -3.60
N ALA A 143 -6.86 16.52 -4.46
CA ALA A 143 -6.90 15.91 -5.79
C ALA A 143 -7.67 16.70 -6.85
N GLU A 144 -7.38 16.49 -8.13
CA GLU A 144 -8.28 16.98 -9.21
C GLU A 144 -9.62 16.23 -9.11
N HIS A 145 -9.56 14.91 -8.98
CA HIS A 145 -10.73 14.05 -8.81
C HIS A 145 -10.57 13.21 -7.54
N GLY A 146 -11.43 13.47 -6.54
CA GLY A 146 -11.41 12.76 -5.27
C GLY A 146 -12.72 12.03 -5.00
N THR A 147 -12.62 10.78 -4.55
CA THR A 147 -13.78 10.02 -4.07
C THR A 147 -13.46 9.41 -2.71
N SER A 148 -14.34 9.55 -1.72
CA SER A 148 -14.20 8.69 -0.54
C SER A 148 -14.77 7.30 -0.84
N GLY A 149 -14.20 6.26 -0.25
CA GLY A 149 -14.58 4.87 -0.46
C GLY A 149 -15.68 4.39 0.46
N TRP A 150 -15.45 3.26 1.09
CA TRP A 150 -16.38 2.61 2.03
C TRP A 150 -15.90 2.83 3.46
N GLY A 151 -16.74 3.39 4.32
CA GLY A 151 -16.37 3.75 5.69
C GLY A 151 -16.22 5.25 5.86
N ASP A 152 -15.40 5.66 6.82
CA ASP A 152 -15.24 7.06 7.19
C ASP A 152 -14.24 7.72 6.24
N GLY A 153 -14.65 8.78 5.55
CA GLY A 153 -13.86 9.40 4.51
C GLY A 153 -13.78 10.90 4.65
N TYR A 154 -12.58 11.47 4.53
CA TYR A 154 -12.35 12.91 4.50
C TYR A 154 -11.65 13.33 3.21
N LEU A 155 -12.23 14.29 2.51
CA LEU A 155 -11.69 14.95 1.32
C LEU A 155 -11.49 16.43 1.64
N ALA A 156 -10.24 16.91 1.68
CA ALA A 156 -9.96 18.30 2.08
C ALA A 156 -10.22 19.28 0.93
N ALA A 157 -9.50 19.15 -0.18
CA ALA A 157 -9.62 20.06 -1.31
C ALA A 157 -9.59 19.29 -2.62
N VAL A 158 -10.69 19.28 -3.37
CA VAL A 158 -10.74 18.58 -4.66
C VAL A 158 -11.47 19.38 -5.72
N GLU A 159 -11.05 19.36 -6.98
CA GLU A 159 -11.84 20.06 -8.01
C GLU A 159 -13.19 19.36 -8.21
N HIS A 160 -13.17 18.04 -8.31
CA HIS A 160 -14.34 17.18 -8.43
C HIS A 160 -14.36 16.15 -7.29
N GLY A 161 -15.23 16.36 -6.32
CA GLY A 161 -15.35 15.54 -5.12
C GLY A 161 -16.65 14.77 -5.04
N THR A 162 -16.57 13.50 -4.66
CA THR A 162 -17.76 12.70 -4.30
C THR A 162 -17.50 11.99 -2.98
N SER A 163 -18.36 12.18 -1.97
CA SER A 163 -18.31 11.23 -0.85
C SER A 163 -18.85 9.87 -1.27
N GLY A 164 -18.29 8.80 -0.72
CA GLY A 164 -18.59 7.41 -1.06
C GLY A 164 -19.73 6.82 -0.25
N TRP A 165 -19.51 5.61 0.25
CA TRP A 165 -20.46 4.86 1.06
C TRP A 165 -20.06 4.94 2.53
N GLY A 166 -20.92 5.48 3.39
CA GLY A 166 -20.64 5.69 4.82
C GLY A 166 -20.51 7.17 5.16
N ASP A 167 -19.77 7.46 6.23
CA ASP A 167 -19.65 8.80 6.78
C ASP A 167 -18.59 9.57 6.00
N GLY A 168 -19.02 10.55 5.19
CA GLY A 168 -18.13 11.21 4.24
C GLY A 168 -18.12 12.72 4.41
N TYR A 169 -16.96 13.31 4.67
CA TYR A 169 -16.78 14.75 4.75
C TYR A 169 -15.99 15.28 3.55
N LEU A 170 -16.58 16.22 2.81
CA LEU A 170 -15.93 16.95 1.73
C LEU A 170 -15.85 18.44 2.12
N ALA A 171 -14.63 18.91 2.40
CA ALA A 171 -14.41 20.26 2.94
C ALA A 171 -14.55 21.34 1.86
N ALA A 172 -13.90 21.14 0.71
CA ALA A 172 -13.96 22.09 -0.40
C ALA A 172 -13.94 21.35 -1.73
N ALA A 173 -14.87 21.71 -2.62
CA ALA A 173 -14.77 21.34 -4.02
C ALA A 173 -15.37 22.36 -5.00
N ASP A 174 -14.86 22.44 -6.22
CA ASP A 174 -15.55 23.20 -7.27
C ASP A 174 -16.87 22.49 -7.62
N HIS A 175 -16.81 21.17 -7.75
CA HIS A 175 -17.97 20.31 -7.97
C HIS A 175 -18.02 19.21 -6.92
N GLY A 176 -18.96 19.32 -5.99
CA GLY A 176 -19.15 18.38 -4.88
C GLY A 176 -20.44 17.58 -4.99
N THR A 177 -20.38 16.28 -4.72
CA THR A 177 -21.57 15.44 -4.56
C THR A 177 -21.51 14.70 -3.24
N SER A 178 -22.54 14.80 -2.41
CA SER A 178 -22.64 13.92 -1.24
C SER A 178 -22.94 12.49 -1.70
N GLY A 179 -22.37 11.50 -1.05
CA GLY A 179 -22.46 10.09 -1.40
C GLY A 179 -23.71 9.36 -0.91
N TRP A 180 -23.52 8.08 -0.64
CA TRP A 180 -24.50 7.21 0.00
C TRP A 180 -24.20 7.10 1.50
N GLY A 181 -25.13 7.53 2.35
CA GLY A 181 -24.93 7.61 3.81
C GLY A 181 -24.77 9.05 4.30
N ASP A 182 -24.14 9.19 5.47
CA ASP A 182 -24.00 10.44 6.20
C ASP A 182 -22.92 11.32 5.57
N GLY A 183 -23.30 12.04 4.52
CA GLY A 183 -22.41 12.94 3.77
C GLY A 183 -22.47 14.38 4.26
N TYR A 184 -21.33 15.04 4.43
CA TYR A 184 -21.24 16.48 4.66
C TYR A 184 -20.41 17.17 3.59
N LEU A 185 -20.99 18.16 2.92
CA LEU A 185 -20.32 19.03 1.95
C LEU A 185 -20.24 20.45 2.53
N ALA A 186 -19.04 20.88 2.91
CA ALA A 186 -18.86 22.15 3.61
C ALA A 186 -18.90 23.36 2.65
N VAL A 187 -18.17 23.28 1.53
CA VAL A 187 -18.11 24.35 0.54
C VAL A 187 -18.06 23.72 -0.85
N ALA A 188 -18.99 24.14 -1.73
CA ALA A 188 -18.83 23.89 -3.15
C ALA A 188 -19.44 24.98 -4.04
N ASP A 189 -18.78 25.28 -5.16
CA ASP A 189 -19.34 26.16 -6.21
C ASP A 189 -20.58 25.49 -6.83
N HIS A 190 -20.50 24.18 -7.02
CA HIS A 190 -21.56 23.34 -7.56
C HIS A 190 -21.75 22.08 -6.71
N GLY A 191 -22.61 22.18 -5.69
CA GLY A 191 -22.96 21.08 -4.80
C GLY A 191 -24.25 20.34 -5.18
N THR A 192 -24.25 19.01 -5.11
CA THR A 192 -25.47 18.19 -5.17
C THR A 192 -25.53 17.18 -4.04
N SER A 193 -26.76 16.85 -3.61
CA SER A 193 -26.98 15.83 -2.59
C SER A 193 -27.19 14.48 -3.26
N GLY A 194 -26.40 13.48 -2.89
CA GLY A 194 -26.64 12.09 -3.25
C GLY A 194 -27.72 11.42 -2.41
N TRP A 195 -27.60 10.10 -2.28
CA TRP A 195 -28.64 9.24 -1.71
C TRP A 195 -28.32 8.92 -0.25
N GLY A 196 -28.75 9.78 0.66
CA GLY A 196 -28.49 9.66 2.09
C GLY A 196 -29.01 10.89 2.81
N ASP A 197 -28.67 11.05 4.08
CA ASP A 197 -28.92 12.25 4.88
C ASP A 197 -27.80 13.30 4.68
N GLY A 198 -27.48 13.56 3.41
CA GLY A 198 -26.44 14.50 3.03
C GLY A 198 -26.76 15.95 3.39
N TYR A 199 -25.79 16.65 3.98
CA TYR A 199 -25.86 18.09 4.29
C TYR A 199 -24.94 18.88 3.37
N ILE A 200 -25.48 19.95 2.76
CA ILE A 200 -24.69 20.91 1.95
C ILE A 200 -24.79 22.27 2.60
N THR A 201 -23.66 22.86 2.96
CA THR A 201 -23.58 24.28 3.30
C THR A 201 -23.18 25.08 2.07
N ALA A 202 -23.94 26.14 1.78
CA ALA A 202 -23.76 27.03 0.64
C ALA A 202 -23.22 28.39 1.11
#